data_AF-A0A6L8EPL0-F1
#
_entry.id   AF-A0A6L8EPL0-F1
#
_cell.length_a   1.000
_cell.length_b   1.000
_cell.length_c   1.000
_cell.angle_alpha   90.00
_cell.angle_beta   90.00
_cell.angle_gamma   90.00
#
_symmetry.space_group_name_H-M   'P 1'
#
loop_
_entity.id
_entity.type
_entity.pdbx_description
1 polymer ?
#
loop_
_entity_poly.entity_id
_entity_poly.type
_entity_poly.pdbx_seq_one_letter_code
_entity_poly.pdbx_strand_id
1 'polypeptide(L)'
;MIHSCFRRQAAALLVGIVVFCLTVVWGSSAQTGVPTPFSGRVIDKGGNPIVGRAVAIIPVEDGNGAWFPIEVDGVEWPDDPFAFQAKTDMEGRFSISALIQGPVMLGLLPYYKPEAAILKVKIGEVFAYPSGNAVGRGIVFTPEPGEALENIEMTARPFLQVQGKVRRMDGTPLDNARIKFSVRQLGFDGESDGDMSWGTETDVVGDFGQYIESYTDGPAFYIMSIRYQGQHVAAKPIVVKPEDQTHKVIFTFKNPLMSDLPERAPRNFQAGVSAASGAVTDARGVWIVNPANGHAYKKIFCLDPEDAIAQATIEGAYLVAINDEAEQYWLGQVFTLHHTFIRLNNIEKEGQEQWQWHSGEPVTYTNWNANEPGDSDKGVEDYVILLGGQWMDIGPGDIHWRLTRTAILEREKPPVEK
;
A
#
# COMPACT_ATOMS: atom_id res chain seq x y z
N MET A 1 -26.95 44.48 -102.63
CA MET A 1 -25.75 45.02 -103.32
C MET A 1 -24.54 44.17 -102.93
N ILE A 2 -23.49 44.14 -103.75
CA ILE A 2 -22.21 43.46 -103.46
C ILE A 2 -21.29 44.43 -102.71
N HIS A 3 -20.43 43.93 -101.81
CA HIS A 3 -19.03 44.33 -101.49
C HIS A 3 -18.61 43.62 -100.17
N SER A 4 -17.79 42.56 -100.23
CA SER A 4 -16.31 42.52 -100.02
C SER A 4 -15.88 42.44 -98.53
N CYS A 5 -15.38 41.31 -98.02
CA CYS A 5 -13.95 40.89 -98.00
C CYS A 5 -13.01 41.90 -97.30
N PHE A 6 -12.12 41.56 -96.37
CA PHE A 6 -11.56 40.26 -95.88
C PHE A 6 -11.78 40.10 -94.33
N ARG A 7 -11.10 39.30 -93.48
CA ARG A 7 -9.85 38.48 -93.52
C ARG A 7 -9.92 37.29 -92.51
N ARG A 8 -8.79 36.58 -92.32
CA ARG A 8 -8.50 35.54 -91.30
C ARG A 8 -8.02 36.21 -89.97
N GLN A 9 -7.86 35.57 -88.80
CA GLN A 9 -7.38 34.19 -88.58
C GLN A 9 -7.60 33.63 -87.15
N ALA A 10 -8.07 32.38 -87.09
CA ALA A 10 -7.85 31.30 -86.10
C ALA A 10 -7.60 31.57 -84.59
N ALA A 11 -8.48 31.00 -83.77
CA ALA A 11 -8.14 30.18 -82.61
C ALA A 11 -9.20 29.07 -82.45
N ALA A 12 -8.83 27.87 -81.99
CA ALA A 12 -9.75 26.75 -81.79
C ALA A 12 -9.62 26.20 -80.36
N LEU A 13 -10.73 25.75 -79.77
CA LEU A 13 -10.70 24.84 -78.62
C LEU A 13 -11.98 23.99 -78.53
N LEU A 14 -11.82 22.80 -77.96
CA LEU A 14 -12.74 21.66 -78.10
C LEU A 14 -14.02 21.76 -77.28
N VAL A 15 -15.00 20.96 -77.72
CA VAL A 15 -16.18 20.56 -76.94
C VAL A 15 -15.75 19.80 -75.68
N GLY A 16 -16.25 20.21 -74.51
CA GLY A 16 -16.24 19.43 -73.28
C GLY A 16 -17.65 18.93 -72.95
N ILE A 17 -17.83 17.61 -72.82
CA ILE A 17 -19.12 16.99 -72.48
C ILE A 17 -19.32 17.04 -70.96
N VAL A 18 -20.53 17.38 -70.52
CA VAL A 18 -20.92 17.34 -69.10
C VAL A 18 -21.00 15.89 -68.62
N VAL A 19 -20.17 15.53 -67.65
CA VAL A 19 -20.30 14.29 -66.87
C VAL A 19 -20.57 14.69 -65.41
N PHE A 20 -21.79 14.48 -64.95
CA PHE A 20 -22.24 14.89 -63.61
C PHE A 20 -21.91 13.79 -62.59
N CYS A 21 -20.64 13.69 -62.20
CA CYS A 21 -20.20 12.77 -61.14
C CYS A 21 -20.69 13.24 -59.77
N LEU A 22 -21.77 12.62 -59.27
CA LEU A 22 -22.23 12.76 -57.89
C LEU A 22 -21.26 12.07 -56.92
N THR A 23 -20.12 12.72 -56.65
CA THR A 23 -19.33 12.41 -55.45
C THR A 23 -20.06 12.98 -54.24
N VAL A 24 -20.93 12.17 -53.63
CA VAL A 24 -21.41 12.43 -52.27
C VAL A 24 -20.21 12.23 -51.34
N VAL A 25 -19.48 13.31 -51.11
CA VAL A 25 -18.43 13.34 -50.09
C VAL A 25 -19.12 13.17 -48.75
N TRP A 26 -19.06 11.95 -48.20
CA TRP A 26 -19.32 11.74 -46.79
C TRP A 26 -18.29 12.57 -46.03
N GLY A 27 -18.77 13.60 -45.35
CA GLY A 27 -17.94 14.52 -44.57
C GLY A 27 -17.43 13.85 -43.30
N SER A 28 -16.51 12.91 -43.44
CA SER A 28 -15.63 12.48 -42.36
C SER A 28 -14.83 13.71 -41.92
N SER A 29 -15.31 14.40 -40.88
CA SER A 29 -14.70 15.60 -40.33
C SER A 29 -13.43 15.23 -39.56
N ALA A 30 -12.38 14.86 -40.29
CA ALA A 30 -11.02 14.84 -39.78
C ALA A 30 -10.65 16.28 -39.42
N GLN A 31 -10.84 16.65 -38.15
CA GLN A 31 -10.49 17.97 -37.64
C GLN A 31 -8.97 18.14 -37.77
N THR A 32 -8.53 18.96 -38.72
CA THR A 32 -7.12 19.29 -38.92
C THR A 32 -6.66 20.30 -37.87
N GLY A 33 -6.63 19.87 -36.61
CA GLY A 33 -6.01 20.63 -35.52
C GLY A 33 -4.50 20.72 -35.70
N VAL A 34 -3.90 21.80 -35.22
CA VAL A 34 -2.44 21.92 -35.10
C VAL A 34 -2.01 21.17 -33.84
N PRO A 35 -1.12 20.16 -33.92
CA PRO A 35 -0.59 19.51 -32.73
C PRO A 35 0.16 20.50 -31.85
N THR A 36 -0.14 20.49 -30.56
CA THR A 36 0.47 21.34 -29.55
C THR A 36 1.71 20.63 -28.99
N PRO A 37 2.93 21.22 -29.09
CA PRO A 37 4.14 20.63 -28.52
C PRO A 37 4.20 20.82 -27.01
N PHE A 38 4.57 19.76 -26.29
CA PHE A 38 4.89 19.76 -24.87
C PHE A 38 6.29 19.20 -24.70
N SER A 39 7.19 19.92 -24.02
CA SER A 39 8.53 19.42 -23.70
C SER A 39 8.95 19.80 -22.29
N GLY A 40 9.73 18.92 -21.66
CA GLY A 40 10.07 19.08 -20.25
C GLY A 40 10.90 17.94 -19.69
N ARG A 41 10.97 17.87 -18.34
CA ARG A 41 11.64 16.81 -17.60
C ARG A 41 10.88 16.37 -16.35
N VAL A 42 11.11 15.12 -15.94
CA VAL A 42 10.63 14.54 -14.68
C VAL A 42 11.82 14.29 -13.76
N ILE A 43 11.72 14.79 -12.53
CA ILE A 43 12.79 14.74 -11.51
C ILE A 43 12.24 14.30 -10.15
N ASP A 44 13.11 13.77 -9.29
CA ASP A 44 12.79 13.46 -7.89
C ASP A 44 12.85 14.71 -6.97
N LYS A 45 12.58 14.52 -5.67
CA LYS A 45 12.70 15.60 -4.64
C LYS A 45 14.12 16.21 -4.56
N GLY A 46 15.17 15.48 -4.95
CA GLY A 46 16.57 15.93 -4.96
C GLY A 46 17.02 16.58 -6.27
N GLY A 47 16.18 16.52 -7.32
CA GLY A 47 16.49 17.03 -8.66
C GLY A 47 17.11 16.00 -9.61
N ASN A 48 17.19 14.71 -9.21
CA ASN A 48 17.71 13.66 -10.07
C ASN A 48 16.69 13.26 -11.16
N PRO A 49 17.12 12.94 -12.39
CA PRO A 49 16.23 12.41 -13.43
C PRO A 49 15.44 11.16 -13.05
N ILE A 50 14.14 11.13 -13.39
CA ILE A 50 13.33 9.91 -13.36
C ILE A 50 13.24 9.36 -14.78
N VAL A 51 13.93 8.24 -15.03
CA VAL A 51 14.20 7.66 -16.36
C VAL A 51 13.15 6.61 -16.75
N GLY A 52 12.79 6.55 -18.04
CA GLY A 52 11.93 5.51 -18.63
C GLY A 52 10.45 5.57 -18.27
N ARG A 53 10.02 6.53 -17.44
CA ARG A 53 8.64 6.68 -16.98
C ARG A 53 7.78 7.34 -18.06
N ALA A 54 6.57 6.81 -18.27
CA ALA A 54 5.62 7.38 -19.22
C ALA A 54 4.97 8.66 -18.65
N VAL A 55 5.19 9.78 -19.34
CA VAL A 55 4.49 11.06 -19.15
C VAL A 55 3.32 11.11 -20.14
N ALA A 56 2.17 11.60 -19.70
CA ALA A 56 0.95 11.64 -20.50
C ALA A 56 0.27 13.01 -20.48
N ILE A 57 -0.26 13.39 -21.65
CA ILE A 57 -1.25 14.44 -21.85
C ILE A 57 -2.58 13.73 -22.13
N ILE A 58 -3.47 13.71 -21.14
CA ILE A 58 -4.76 13.03 -21.16
C ILE A 58 -5.86 14.08 -21.41
N PRO A 59 -6.67 14.00 -22.48
CA PRO A 59 -7.83 14.88 -22.66
C PRO A 59 -8.86 14.65 -21.54
N VAL A 60 -9.40 15.72 -20.93
CA VAL A 60 -10.34 15.61 -19.80
C VAL A 60 -11.58 16.50 -19.92
N GLU A 61 -12.67 16.03 -19.35
CA GLU A 61 -13.94 16.75 -19.21
C GLU A 61 -14.33 16.95 -17.73
N ASP A 62 -15.24 17.91 -17.49
CA ASP A 62 -15.71 18.28 -16.14
C ASP A 62 -16.98 17.50 -15.77
N GLY A 63 -16.84 16.55 -14.85
CA GLY A 63 -17.91 15.75 -14.27
C GLY A 63 -18.61 16.39 -13.07
N ASN A 64 -18.85 17.72 -13.10
CA ASN A 64 -19.43 18.55 -12.04
C ASN A 64 -18.47 18.87 -10.88
N GLY A 65 -17.36 19.56 -11.17
CA GLY A 65 -16.33 19.98 -10.22
C GLY A 65 -15.20 18.96 -10.02
N ALA A 66 -15.14 17.93 -10.87
CA ALA A 66 -14.10 16.90 -10.86
C ALA A 66 -13.75 16.50 -12.30
N TRP A 67 -12.46 16.43 -12.60
CA TRP A 67 -11.97 16.16 -13.95
C TRP A 67 -11.77 14.66 -14.21
N PHE A 68 -12.29 14.19 -15.34
CA PHE A 68 -12.21 12.79 -15.76
C PHE A 68 -11.64 12.66 -17.18
N PRO A 69 -10.85 11.62 -17.50
CA PRO A 69 -10.43 11.33 -18.87
C PRO A 69 -11.62 11.16 -19.80
N ILE A 70 -11.54 11.72 -21.00
CA ILE A 70 -12.57 11.55 -22.04
C ILE A 70 -12.51 10.11 -22.56
N GLU A 71 -13.61 9.37 -22.47
CA GLU A 71 -13.73 8.03 -23.03
C GLU A 71 -13.79 8.07 -24.57
N VAL A 72 -13.12 7.11 -25.22
CA VAL A 72 -13.03 7.01 -26.68
C VAL A 72 -13.57 5.65 -27.12
N ASP A 73 -14.32 5.64 -28.23
CA ASP A 73 -14.91 4.46 -28.89
C ASP A 73 -15.83 3.55 -28.03
N GLY A 74 -16.29 4.02 -26.86
CA GLY A 74 -17.28 3.31 -26.03
C GLY A 74 -16.78 2.00 -25.42
N VAL A 75 -15.46 1.85 -25.29
CA VAL A 75 -14.84 0.72 -24.59
C VAL A 75 -14.85 1.00 -23.10
N GLU A 76 -15.73 0.33 -22.35
CA GLU A 76 -15.75 0.38 -20.89
C GLU A 76 -14.39 -0.06 -20.31
N TRP A 77 -13.70 0.87 -19.66
CA TRP A 77 -12.57 0.66 -18.74
C TRP A 77 -11.35 -0.13 -19.28
N PRO A 78 -10.57 0.44 -20.23
CA PRO A 78 -9.18 0.04 -20.43
C PRO A 78 -8.32 0.31 -19.16
N ASP A 79 -7.22 -0.43 -18.99
CA ASP A 79 -6.27 -0.28 -17.86
C ASP A 79 -5.60 1.11 -17.77
N ASP A 80 -5.63 1.88 -18.87
CA ASP A 80 -5.19 3.28 -18.97
C ASP A 80 -6.11 4.06 -19.93
N PRO A 81 -6.40 5.34 -19.67
CA PRO A 81 -7.21 6.18 -20.56
C PRO A 81 -6.47 6.58 -21.85
N PHE A 82 -7.20 7.09 -22.84
CA PHE A 82 -6.58 7.65 -24.05
C PHE A 82 -5.65 8.83 -23.70
N ALA A 83 -4.40 8.75 -24.17
CA ALA A 83 -3.36 9.71 -23.82
C ALA A 83 -2.33 9.89 -24.94
N PHE A 84 -1.90 11.13 -25.18
CA PHE A 84 -0.66 11.40 -25.91
C PHE A 84 0.50 11.24 -24.94
N GLN A 85 1.43 10.32 -25.20
CA GLN A 85 2.43 9.91 -24.20
C GLN A 85 3.84 9.76 -24.77
N ALA A 86 4.84 9.95 -23.91
CA ALA A 86 6.24 9.65 -24.18
C ALA A 86 6.93 9.12 -22.92
N LYS A 87 7.92 8.23 -23.08
CA LYS A 87 8.79 7.81 -21.97
C LYS A 87 9.95 8.78 -21.80
N THR A 88 10.33 9.03 -20.55
CA THR A 88 11.48 9.88 -20.26
C THR A 88 12.81 9.26 -20.68
N ASP A 89 13.73 10.09 -21.18
CA ASP A 89 15.10 9.68 -21.51
C ASP A 89 16.01 9.57 -20.27
N MET A 90 17.31 9.32 -20.48
CA MET A 90 18.30 9.14 -19.40
C MET A 90 18.52 10.39 -18.56
N GLU A 91 18.21 11.57 -19.09
CA GLU A 91 18.22 12.85 -18.39
C GLU A 91 16.81 13.26 -17.92
N GLY A 92 15.85 12.33 -17.98
CA GLY A 92 14.49 12.51 -17.46
C GLY A 92 13.59 13.33 -18.38
N ARG A 93 14.04 13.68 -19.60
CA ARG A 93 13.31 14.58 -20.51
C ARG A 93 12.23 13.84 -21.29
N PHE A 94 11.16 14.54 -21.62
CA PHE A 94 10.09 14.07 -22.49
C PHE A 94 9.77 15.10 -23.57
N SER A 95 9.19 14.64 -24.69
CA SER A 95 8.62 15.47 -25.74
C SER A 95 7.38 14.77 -26.30
N ILE A 96 6.25 15.48 -26.35
CA ILE A 96 4.94 14.97 -26.75
C ILE A 96 4.30 16.01 -27.68
N SER A 97 3.74 15.56 -28.81
CA SER A 97 2.89 16.41 -29.67
C SER A 97 1.45 15.93 -29.56
N ALA A 98 0.58 16.73 -28.92
CA ALA A 98 -0.80 16.36 -28.64
C ALA A 98 -1.80 17.14 -29.50
N LEU A 99 -2.79 16.45 -30.07
CA LEU A 99 -3.94 17.08 -30.74
C LEU A 99 -4.98 17.42 -29.67
N ILE A 100 -4.82 18.59 -29.05
CA ILE A 100 -5.67 19.06 -27.95
C ILE A 100 -6.99 19.67 -28.47
N GLN A 101 -8.07 19.46 -27.72
CA GLN A 101 -9.35 20.13 -27.91
C GLN A 101 -9.97 20.40 -26.53
N GLY A 102 -9.60 21.51 -25.90
CA GLY A 102 -10.03 21.86 -24.54
C GLY A 102 -9.06 21.40 -23.43
N PRO A 103 -9.55 21.21 -22.20
CA PRO A 103 -8.72 20.89 -21.04
C PRO A 103 -7.96 19.56 -21.17
N VAL A 104 -6.76 19.52 -20.60
CA VAL A 104 -5.94 18.30 -20.51
C VAL A 104 -5.38 18.13 -19.10
N MET A 105 -5.14 16.88 -18.72
CA MET A 105 -4.40 16.49 -17.52
C MET A 105 -2.98 16.08 -17.93
N LEU A 106 -1.98 16.79 -17.41
CA LEU A 106 -0.58 16.34 -17.41
C LEU A 106 -0.39 15.35 -16.26
N GLY A 107 -0.10 14.10 -16.59
CA GLY A 107 0.00 13.00 -15.64
C GLY A 107 1.18 12.06 -15.91
N LEU A 108 1.24 10.99 -15.11
CA LEU A 108 2.11 9.83 -15.32
C LEU A 108 1.23 8.60 -15.57
N LEU A 109 1.73 7.63 -16.35
CA LEU A 109 1.08 6.33 -16.52
C LEU A 109 1.83 5.23 -15.75
N PRO A 110 1.14 4.18 -15.27
CA PRO A 110 -0.31 3.94 -15.41
C PRO A 110 -1.16 4.87 -14.54
N TYR A 111 -2.34 5.25 -15.01
CA TYR A 111 -3.25 6.21 -14.39
C TYR A 111 -4.03 5.61 -13.21
N TYR A 112 -4.54 4.37 -13.37
CA TYR A 112 -5.31 3.67 -12.32
C TYR A 112 -4.42 2.87 -11.35
N LYS A 113 -3.12 2.72 -11.66
CA LYS A 113 -2.11 2.01 -10.86
C LYS A 113 -0.81 2.82 -10.85
N PRO A 114 -0.81 4.05 -10.30
CA PRO A 114 0.30 4.98 -10.46
C PRO A 114 1.58 4.47 -9.78
N GLU A 115 2.71 4.62 -10.47
CA GLU A 115 4.04 4.23 -9.97
C GLU A 115 4.85 5.39 -9.36
N ALA A 116 4.27 6.59 -9.30
CA ALA A 116 4.79 7.75 -8.56
C ALA A 116 3.67 8.78 -8.33
N ALA A 117 3.68 9.47 -7.18
CA ALA A 117 2.92 10.69 -7.03
C ALA A 117 3.65 11.87 -7.69
N ILE A 118 2.93 12.68 -8.46
CA ILE A 118 3.36 14.02 -8.84
C ILE A 118 3.24 14.90 -7.58
N LEU A 119 4.27 15.68 -7.27
CA LEU A 119 4.31 16.58 -6.10
C LEU A 119 4.08 18.03 -6.49
N LYS A 120 4.65 18.47 -7.63
CA LYS A 120 4.46 19.78 -8.24
C LYS A 120 4.85 19.74 -9.72
N VAL A 121 4.35 20.69 -10.50
CA VAL A 121 4.85 20.98 -11.85
C VAL A 121 5.13 22.48 -11.97
N LYS A 122 6.29 22.86 -12.53
CA LYS A 122 6.57 24.22 -13.01
C LYS A 122 6.25 24.29 -14.51
N ILE A 123 5.46 25.29 -14.92
CA ILE A 123 5.14 25.61 -16.32
C ILE A 123 5.32 27.12 -16.51
N GLY A 124 6.23 27.54 -17.40
CA GLY A 124 6.68 28.93 -17.42
C GLY A 124 7.20 29.32 -16.03
N GLU A 125 6.74 30.44 -15.47
CA GLU A 125 7.05 30.85 -14.09
C GLU A 125 6.01 30.41 -13.03
N VAL A 126 4.99 29.62 -13.42
CA VAL A 126 3.91 29.18 -12.53
C VAL A 126 4.23 27.82 -11.93
N PHE A 127 4.01 27.67 -10.62
CA PHE A 127 4.00 26.37 -9.94
C PHE A 127 2.57 25.89 -9.69
N ALA A 128 2.24 24.71 -10.20
CA ALA A 128 0.99 24.02 -9.92
C ALA A 128 1.23 22.79 -9.01
N TYR A 129 0.23 22.46 -8.20
CA TYR A 129 0.26 21.35 -7.25
C TYR A 129 -1.00 20.48 -7.45
N PRO A 130 -0.93 19.14 -7.25
CA PRO A 130 -2.12 18.29 -7.30
C PRO A 130 -3.10 18.61 -6.17
N SER A 131 -4.39 18.34 -6.39
CA SER A 131 -5.41 18.45 -5.33
C SER A 131 -5.31 17.27 -4.35
N GLY A 132 -5.62 17.52 -3.07
CA GLY A 132 -5.33 16.57 -1.97
C GLY A 132 -5.99 15.20 -2.07
N ASN A 133 -7.09 15.06 -2.82
CA ASN A 133 -7.78 13.78 -3.04
C ASN A 133 -7.32 13.07 -4.33
N ALA A 134 -6.29 13.59 -5.02
CA ALA A 134 -5.86 13.16 -6.35
C ALA A 134 -4.33 13.01 -6.47
N VAL A 135 -3.66 12.61 -5.38
CA VAL A 135 -2.20 12.44 -5.24
C VAL A 135 -1.69 11.28 -6.10
N GLY A 136 -1.61 11.51 -7.42
CA GLY A 136 -1.23 10.53 -8.43
C GLY A 136 -1.83 10.78 -9.81
N ARG A 137 -3.00 11.44 -9.91
CA ARG A 137 -3.73 11.58 -11.18
C ARG A 137 -3.06 12.54 -12.17
N GLY A 138 -2.65 13.72 -11.70
CA GLY A 138 -2.02 14.74 -12.54
C GLY A 138 -2.42 16.16 -12.18
N ILE A 139 -2.11 17.09 -13.09
CA ILE A 139 -2.49 18.51 -13.01
C ILE A 139 -3.28 18.88 -14.27
N VAL A 140 -4.46 19.46 -14.07
CA VAL A 140 -5.37 19.86 -15.16
C VAL A 140 -5.20 21.34 -15.50
N PHE A 141 -5.13 21.65 -16.79
CA PHE A 141 -5.12 23.00 -17.33
C PHE A 141 -5.66 23.02 -18.77
N THR A 142 -5.92 24.21 -19.30
CA THR A 142 -6.33 24.40 -20.71
C THR A 142 -5.17 25.02 -21.49
N PRO A 143 -4.45 24.24 -22.31
CA PRO A 143 -3.43 24.75 -23.22
C PRO A 143 -4.04 25.40 -24.47
N GLU A 144 -3.35 26.39 -25.05
CA GLU A 144 -3.78 27.07 -26.28
C GLU A 144 -3.38 26.24 -27.53
N PRO A 145 -4.29 25.96 -28.47
CA PRO A 145 -4.02 25.10 -29.63
C PRO A 145 -2.85 25.56 -30.52
N GLY A 146 -1.76 24.79 -30.47
CA GLY A 146 -0.54 24.99 -31.25
C GLY A 146 0.56 25.79 -30.54
N GLU A 147 0.33 26.30 -29.32
CA GLU A 147 1.36 27.01 -28.55
C GLU A 147 2.33 26.01 -27.87
N ALA A 148 3.64 26.20 -28.06
CA ALA A 148 4.64 25.27 -27.53
C ALA A 148 4.86 25.46 -26.03
N LEU A 149 4.51 24.44 -25.24
CA LEU A 149 4.70 24.38 -23.79
C LEU A 149 6.03 23.71 -23.47
N GLU A 150 7.08 24.51 -23.52
CA GLU A 150 8.46 24.07 -23.29
C GLU A 150 8.93 24.23 -21.83
N ASN A 151 10.00 23.53 -21.49
CA ASN A 151 10.69 23.61 -20.19
C ASN A 151 9.81 23.25 -18.98
N ILE A 152 8.78 22.41 -19.18
CA ILE A 152 7.95 21.88 -18.10
C ILE A 152 8.84 21.08 -17.13
N GLU A 153 8.77 21.37 -15.83
CA GLU A 153 9.52 20.61 -14.82
C GLU A 153 8.56 19.96 -13.83
N MET A 154 8.45 18.63 -13.89
CA MET A 154 7.60 17.84 -13.02
C MET A 154 8.43 17.18 -11.91
N THR A 155 8.20 17.58 -10.67
CA THR A 155 8.77 16.88 -9.50
C THR A 155 7.82 15.77 -9.07
N ALA A 156 8.30 14.53 -9.05
CA ALA A 156 7.54 13.36 -8.63
C ALA A 156 8.29 12.57 -7.53
N ARG A 157 7.58 11.70 -6.82
CA ARG A 157 8.15 10.73 -5.86
C ARG A 157 7.69 9.32 -6.26
N PRO A 158 8.59 8.41 -6.66
CA PRO A 158 8.26 7.00 -6.83
C PRO A 158 7.53 6.44 -5.60
N PHE A 159 6.55 5.59 -5.81
CA PHE A 159 5.95 4.80 -4.73
C PHE A 159 6.86 3.59 -4.41
N LEU A 160 6.79 3.09 -3.17
CA LEU A 160 7.46 1.84 -2.81
C LEU A 160 6.90 0.70 -3.67
N GLN A 161 7.77 -0.01 -4.39
CA GLN A 161 7.41 -1.25 -5.08
C GLN A 161 7.71 -2.48 -4.21
N VAL A 162 6.66 -3.22 -3.84
CA VAL A 162 6.78 -4.55 -3.24
C VAL A 162 6.79 -5.60 -4.36
N GLN A 163 7.85 -6.41 -4.40
CA GLN A 163 7.99 -7.58 -5.26
C GLN A 163 7.81 -8.84 -4.42
N GLY A 164 6.59 -9.37 -4.38
CA GLY A 164 6.22 -10.51 -3.56
C GLY A 164 6.38 -11.85 -4.28
N LYS A 165 6.68 -12.91 -3.52
CA LYS A 165 6.61 -14.31 -3.97
C LYS A 165 5.72 -15.09 -3.01
N VAL A 166 4.76 -15.84 -3.52
CA VAL A 166 3.88 -16.71 -2.71
C VAL A 166 4.21 -18.17 -2.97
N ARG A 167 4.28 -18.94 -1.88
CA ARG A 167 4.63 -20.36 -1.85
C ARG A 167 3.61 -21.17 -1.03
N ARG A 168 3.29 -22.36 -1.53
CA ARG A 168 2.55 -23.39 -0.80
C ARG A 168 3.42 -23.97 0.33
N MET A 169 2.84 -24.84 1.16
CA MET A 169 3.52 -25.40 2.35
C MET A 169 4.77 -26.23 2.02
N ASP A 170 4.79 -26.89 0.87
CA ASP A 170 5.92 -27.67 0.34
C ASP A 170 7.00 -26.84 -0.35
N GLY A 171 6.82 -25.51 -0.44
CA GLY A 171 7.73 -24.59 -1.12
C GLY A 171 7.50 -24.45 -2.62
N THR A 172 6.48 -25.07 -3.21
CA THR A 172 6.08 -24.86 -4.61
C THR A 172 5.42 -23.48 -4.80
N PRO A 173 5.38 -22.93 -6.04
CA PRO A 173 4.61 -21.72 -6.34
C PRO A 173 3.13 -21.85 -5.94
N LEU A 174 2.56 -20.74 -5.44
CA LEU A 174 1.12 -20.51 -5.57
C LEU A 174 0.91 -19.75 -6.88
N ASP A 175 0.61 -20.49 -7.93
CA ASP A 175 0.57 -20.06 -9.33
C ASP A 175 -0.82 -19.57 -9.77
N ASN A 176 -0.85 -18.52 -10.60
CA ASN A 176 -2.06 -17.97 -11.24
C ASN A 176 -3.21 -17.68 -10.26
N ALA A 177 -2.89 -17.27 -9.02
CA ALA A 177 -3.83 -17.27 -7.92
C ALA A 177 -4.24 -15.86 -7.51
N ARG A 178 -5.54 -15.60 -7.53
CA ARG A 178 -6.11 -14.35 -6.99
C ARG A 178 -6.01 -14.33 -5.48
N ILE A 179 -5.18 -13.43 -4.98
CA ILE A 179 -4.80 -13.24 -3.58
C ILE A 179 -5.31 -11.89 -3.07
N LYS A 180 -5.61 -11.81 -1.77
CA LYS A 180 -5.71 -10.51 -1.09
C LYS A 180 -4.38 -10.20 -0.41
N PHE A 181 -3.69 -9.18 -0.89
CA PHE A 181 -2.49 -8.63 -0.27
C PHE A 181 -2.87 -7.49 0.68
N SER A 182 -2.30 -7.48 1.88
CA SER A 182 -2.53 -6.48 2.93
C SER A 182 -1.21 -5.99 3.49
N VAL A 183 -1.15 -4.68 3.72
CA VAL A 183 0.00 -3.98 4.29
C VAL A 183 -0.50 -3.07 5.41
N ARG A 184 0.03 -3.26 6.62
CA ARG A 184 -0.07 -2.27 7.69
C ARG A 184 1.25 -1.52 7.78
N GLN A 185 1.19 -0.21 7.62
CA GLN A 185 2.32 0.70 7.80
C GLN A 185 2.27 1.28 9.21
N LEU A 186 3.42 1.29 9.91
CA LEU A 186 3.55 1.86 11.25
C LEU A 186 4.78 2.76 11.31
N GLY A 187 4.57 4.06 11.50
CA GLY A 187 5.64 5.03 11.74
C GLY A 187 6.35 4.82 13.07
N PHE A 188 7.58 5.33 13.14
CA PHE A 188 8.38 5.38 14.36
C PHE A 188 7.98 6.57 15.27
N ASP A 189 7.13 7.46 14.77
CA ASP A 189 6.56 8.62 15.48
C ASP A 189 5.30 8.28 16.30
N GLY A 190 4.65 7.15 16.05
CA GLY A 190 3.37 6.78 16.66
C GLY A 190 2.15 7.54 16.10
N GLU A 191 2.35 8.47 15.18
CA GLU A 191 1.27 9.25 14.55
C GLU A 191 0.85 8.67 13.18
N SER A 192 1.74 7.93 12.50
CA SER A 192 1.51 7.41 11.14
C SER A 192 1.24 5.90 11.06
N ASP A 193 0.01 5.48 11.43
CA ASP A 193 -0.55 4.15 11.13
C ASP A 193 -1.37 4.17 9.83
N GLY A 194 -1.32 3.09 9.05
CA GLY A 194 -2.00 3.00 7.76
C GLY A 194 -2.26 1.57 7.30
N ASP A 195 -3.52 1.15 7.36
CA ASP A 195 -3.98 -0.17 6.92
C ASP A 195 -4.46 -0.14 5.45
N MET A 196 -3.81 -0.91 4.59
CA MET A 196 -4.09 -0.96 3.15
C MET A 196 -4.28 -2.39 2.66
N SER A 197 -5.08 -2.58 1.60
CA SER A 197 -5.22 -3.90 0.99
C SER A 197 -5.72 -3.89 -0.44
N TRP A 198 -5.16 -4.78 -1.26
CA TRP A 198 -5.46 -4.92 -2.68
C TRP A 198 -5.85 -6.36 -3.02
N GLY A 199 -6.71 -6.53 -4.01
CA GLY A 199 -6.83 -7.80 -4.74
C GLY A 199 -5.79 -7.80 -5.85
N THR A 200 -4.91 -8.79 -5.88
CA THR A 200 -3.90 -8.95 -6.93
C THR A 200 -3.79 -10.43 -7.30
N GLU A 201 -3.04 -10.78 -8.34
CA GLU A 201 -2.93 -12.14 -8.86
C GLU A 201 -1.46 -12.52 -9.00
N THR A 202 -1.09 -13.74 -8.62
CA THR A 202 0.28 -14.25 -8.82
C THR A 202 0.47 -14.79 -10.23
N ASP A 203 1.70 -14.73 -10.74
CA ASP A 203 2.05 -15.30 -12.04
C ASP A 203 2.27 -16.83 -11.98
N VAL A 204 2.74 -17.40 -13.10
CA VAL A 204 3.05 -18.85 -13.24
C VAL A 204 4.22 -19.35 -12.36
N VAL A 205 5.06 -18.46 -11.81
CA VAL A 205 6.12 -18.80 -10.85
C VAL A 205 5.81 -18.33 -9.43
N GLY A 206 4.60 -17.82 -9.19
CA GLY A 206 4.09 -17.38 -7.89
C GLY A 206 4.52 -15.97 -7.48
N ASP A 207 5.00 -15.15 -8.41
CA ASP A 207 5.44 -13.77 -8.17
C ASP A 207 4.27 -12.78 -8.34
N PHE A 208 4.31 -11.66 -7.62
CA PHE A 208 3.40 -10.51 -7.83
C PHE A 208 4.10 -9.18 -7.55
N GLY A 209 3.59 -8.09 -8.13
CA GLY A 209 4.01 -6.73 -7.85
C GLY A 209 2.88 -5.91 -7.23
N GLN A 210 3.21 -5.00 -6.30
CA GLN A 210 2.29 -4.00 -5.78
C GLN A 210 3.05 -2.69 -5.50
N TYR A 211 2.48 -1.55 -5.85
CA TYR A 211 2.94 -0.24 -5.39
C TYR A 211 2.17 0.18 -4.14
N ILE A 212 2.85 0.78 -3.17
CA ILE A 212 2.23 1.29 -1.95
C ILE A 212 2.07 2.81 -2.07
N GLU A 213 0.83 3.26 -2.13
CA GLU A 213 0.45 4.65 -2.41
C GLU A 213 0.52 5.59 -1.19
N SER A 214 0.66 5.03 0.02
CA SER A 214 0.92 5.78 1.25
C SER A 214 2.39 6.21 1.37
N TYR A 215 2.63 7.21 2.22
CA TYR A 215 3.96 7.75 2.47
C TYR A 215 4.16 8.10 3.95
N THR A 216 5.35 7.83 4.46
CA THR A 216 5.92 8.50 5.64
C THR A 216 7.10 9.36 5.20
N ASP A 217 7.35 10.48 5.89
CA ASP A 217 8.53 11.31 5.62
C ASP A 217 9.78 10.87 6.44
N GLY A 218 9.61 9.89 7.35
CA GLY A 218 10.69 9.10 7.95
C GLY A 218 10.55 7.59 7.65
N PRO A 219 11.46 6.75 8.17
CA PRO A 219 11.33 5.30 8.09
C PRO A 219 10.05 4.79 8.75
N ALA A 220 9.52 3.66 8.27
CA ALA A 220 8.34 3.01 8.83
C ALA A 220 8.45 1.48 8.75
N PHE A 221 7.75 0.80 9.66
CA PHE A 221 7.55 -0.64 9.58
C PHE A 221 6.44 -0.97 8.58
N TYR A 222 6.67 -2.00 7.78
CA TYR A 222 5.68 -2.56 6.86
C TYR A 222 5.41 -4.01 7.25
N ILE A 223 4.26 -4.24 7.90
CA ILE A 223 3.76 -5.58 8.23
C ILE A 223 2.90 -6.06 7.06
N MET A 224 3.44 -7.00 6.29
CA MET A 224 2.83 -7.46 5.04
C MET A 224 2.25 -8.86 5.18
N SER A 225 1.10 -9.11 4.56
CA SER A 225 0.46 -10.42 4.58
C SER A 225 -0.42 -10.74 3.36
N ILE A 226 -0.65 -12.04 3.15
CA ILE A 226 -1.52 -12.60 2.12
C ILE A 226 -2.70 -13.32 2.79
N ARG A 227 -3.90 -13.16 2.22
CA ARG A 227 -5.04 -14.07 2.46
C ARG A 227 -5.41 -14.81 1.18
N TYR A 228 -5.58 -16.12 1.28
CA TYR A 228 -5.98 -17.01 0.19
C TYR A 228 -6.75 -18.23 0.74
N GLN A 229 -7.87 -18.61 0.11
CA GLN A 229 -8.74 -19.74 0.54
C GLN A 229 -9.07 -19.75 2.06
N GLY A 230 -9.24 -18.57 2.67
CA GLY A 230 -9.49 -18.41 4.12
C GLY A 230 -8.26 -18.52 5.02
N GLN A 231 -7.11 -18.95 4.50
CA GLN A 231 -5.84 -18.92 5.22
C GLN A 231 -5.18 -17.55 5.16
N HIS A 232 -4.30 -17.28 6.13
CA HIS A 232 -3.51 -16.07 6.25
C HIS A 232 -2.02 -16.44 6.42
N VAL A 233 -1.14 -15.65 5.83
CA VAL A 233 0.31 -15.74 6.04
C VAL A 233 0.91 -14.34 6.05
N ALA A 234 1.59 -13.99 7.14
CA ALA A 234 2.41 -12.80 7.23
C ALA A 234 3.86 -13.09 6.78
N ALA A 235 4.52 -12.09 6.21
CA ALA A 235 5.97 -12.07 6.10
C ALA A 235 6.60 -11.64 7.44
N LYS A 236 7.93 -11.76 7.56
CA LYS A 236 8.65 -10.99 8.59
C LYS A 236 8.41 -9.49 8.32
N PRO A 237 8.08 -8.66 9.33
CA PRO A 237 8.06 -7.21 9.17
C PRO A 237 9.39 -6.69 8.66
N ILE A 238 9.37 -5.65 7.83
CA ILE A 238 10.56 -4.92 7.38
C ILE A 238 10.47 -3.46 7.81
N VAL A 239 11.63 -2.82 7.98
CA VAL A 239 11.73 -1.36 8.01
C VAL A 239 12.03 -0.89 6.60
N VAL A 240 11.25 0.05 6.11
CA VAL A 240 11.43 0.75 4.82
C VAL A 240 11.80 2.18 5.12
N LYS A 241 12.78 2.74 4.42
CA LYS A 241 13.10 4.17 4.50
C LYS A 241 12.56 4.93 3.28
N PRO A 242 12.40 6.27 3.35
CA PRO A 242 11.93 7.05 2.20
C PRO A 242 12.79 6.95 0.93
N GLU A 243 14.06 6.53 1.04
CA GLU A 243 14.95 6.24 -0.09
C GLU A 243 14.79 4.83 -0.72
N ASP A 244 14.13 3.89 -0.03
CA ASP A 244 14.04 2.48 -0.46
C ASP A 244 12.90 2.25 -1.48
N GLN A 245 13.21 2.35 -2.78
CA GLN A 245 12.18 2.28 -3.84
C GLN A 245 11.66 0.87 -4.15
N THR A 246 12.36 -0.20 -3.75
CA THR A 246 11.94 -1.59 -4.04
C THR A 246 12.35 -2.58 -2.95
N HIS A 247 11.39 -3.40 -2.49
CA HIS A 247 11.63 -4.49 -1.56
C HIS A 247 11.10 -5.83 -2.06
N LYS A 248 11.83 -6.91 -1.77
CA LYS A 248 11.47 -8.29 -2.14
C LYS A 248 11.00 -9.06 -0.91
N VAL A 249 9.88 -9.76 -1.04
CA VAL A 249 9.19 -10.41 0.10
C VAL A 249 8.77 -11.83 -0.29
N ILE A 250 8.86 -12.78 0.64
CA ILE A 250 8.43 -14.17 0.42
C ILE A 250 7.40 -14.57 1.47
N PHE A 251 6.26 -15.08 1.00
CA PHE A 251 5.17 -15.62 1.80
C PHE A 251 5.12 -17.14 1.60
N THR A 252 5.13 -17.92 2.69
CA THR A 252 5.05 -19.39 2.63
C THR A 252 3.98 -19.88 3.60
N PHE A 253 2.88 -20.41 3.07
CA PHE A 253 1.80 -20.96 3.90
C PHE A 253 2.33 -22.10 4.81
N LYS A 254 1.72 -22.24 6.00
CA LYS A 254 2.15 -23.21 7.02
C LYS A 254 1.21 -24.41 7.19
N ASN A 255 0.11 -24.42 6.45
CA ASN A 255 -0.81 -25.54 6.32
C ASN A 255 -1.02 -25.83 4.81
N PRO A 256 -1.46 -27.04 4.43
CA PRO A 256 -1.88 -27.32 3.05
C PRO A 256 -3.05 -26.43 2.65
N LEU A 257 -3.09 -25.95 1.40
CA LEU A 257 -4.25 -25.23 0.88
C LEU A 257 -5.38 -26.21 0.57
N MET A 258 -6.61 -25.72 0.41
CA MET A 258 -7.78 -26.57 0.18
C MET A 258 -7.69 -27.31 -1.17
N SER A 259 -7.01 -26.71 -2.14
CA SER A 259 -6.62 -27.31 -3.43
C SER A 259 -5.54 -28.39 -3.34
N ASP A 260 -4.81 -28.47 -2.23
CA ASP A 260 -3.71 -29.42 -2.05
C ASP A 260 -4.19 -30.73 -1.38
N LEU A 261 -5.46 -30.77 -0.96
CA LEU A 261 -6.08 -31.93 -0.33
C LEU A 261 -6.63 -32.91 -1.39
N PRO A 262 -6.33 -34.22 -1.29
CA PRO A 262 -6.86 -35.20 -2.24
C PRO A 262 -8.39 -35.30 -2.11
N GLU A 263 -9.06 -35.30 -3.26
CA GLU A 263 -10.52 -35.26 -3.39
C GLU A 263 -11.20 -36.39 -2.57
N ARG A 264 -11.84 -36.01 -1.45
CA ARG A 264 -12.49 -36.95 -0.53
C ARG A 264 -13.93 -36.54 -0.26
N ALA A 265 -14.83 -37.29 -0.89
CA ALA A 265 -16.24 -37.57 -0.59
C ALA A 265 -17.04 -36.53 0.25
N PRO A 266 -18.21 -36.08 -0.24
CA PRO A 266 -18.94 -34.97 0.36
C PRO A 266 -19.31 -35.23 1.82
N ARG A 267 -19.01 -34.26 2.69
CA ARG A 267 -19.58 -34.17 4.03
C ARG A 267 -20.65 -33.09 4.07
N ASN A 268 -21.74 -33.39 4.75
CA ASN A 268 -22.95 -32.56 4.76
C ASN A 268 -22.74 -31.26 5.55
N PHE A 269 -23.60 -30.27 5.25
CA PHE A 269 -23.68 -28.98 5.93
C PHE A 269 -23.61 -29.06 7.47
N GLN A 270 -22.80 -28.20 8.06
CA GLN A 270 -23.16 -27.43 9.25
C GLN A 270 -22.79 -25.96 9.03
N ALA A 271 -23.48 -25.05 9.71
CA ALA A 271 -23.42 -23.60 9.46
C ALA A 271 -23.01 -22.82 10.72
N GLY A 272 -22.57 -21.58 10.51
CA GLY A 272 -21.98 -20.71 11.53
C GLY A 272 -20.45 -20.62 11.36
N VAL A 273 -19.80 -19.49 11.64
CA VAL A 273 -20.28 -18.24 12.26
C VAL A 273 -19.73 -17.03 11.49
N SER A 274 -20.56 -16.02 11.27
CA SER A 274 -20.09 -14.69 10.82
C SER A 274 -19.47 -13.94 12.00
N ALA A 275 -18.18 -13.60 11.90
CA ALA A 275 -17.52 -12.69 12.82
C ALA A 275 -16.64 -11.72 12.02
N ALA A 276 -16.89 -10.42 12.19
CA ALA A 276 -16.07 -9.35 11.64
C ALA A 276 -15.43 -8.56 12.79
N SER A 277 -14.10 -8.40 12.73
CA SER A 277 -13.34 -7.42 13.52
C SER A 277 -12.01 -7.13 12.81
N GLY A 278 -11.29 -6.08 13.26
CA GLY A 278 -10.11 -5.54 12.60
C GLY A 278 -8.93 -6.50 12.49
N ALA A 279 -8.06 -6.27 11.50
CA ALA A 279 -6.98 -7.18 11.13
C ALA A 279 -5.67 -6.96 11.92
N VAL A 280 -5.72 -7.06 13.26
CA VAL A 280 -4.48 -7.09 14.06
C VAL A 280 -3.67 -8.34 13.72
N THR A 281 -2.42 -8.15 13.30
CA THR A 281 -1.52 -9.24 12.90
C THR A 281 -0.94 -9.95 14.11
N ASP A 282 -1.61 -10.98 14.60
CA ASP A 282 -1.16 -11.78 15.74
C ASP A 282 0.10 -12.61 15.39
N ALA A 283 1.28 -11.99 15.53
CA ALA A 283 2.58 -12.50 15.08
C ALA A 283 3.17 -13.59 16.00
N ARG A 284 2.35 -14.61 16.31
CA ARG A 284 2.69 -15.72 17.20
C ARG A 284 3.92 -16.49 16.71
N GLY A 285 4.80 -16.85 17.64
CA GLY A 285 5.94 -17.71 17.37
C GLY A 285 7.15 -17.03 16.69
N VAL A 286 7.11 -15.72 16.43
CA VAL A 286 8.21 -14.98 15.78
C VAL A 286 8.85 -14.00 16.78
N TRP A 287 10.19 -13.95 16.79
CA TRP A 287 10.95 -12.92 17.51
C TRP A 287 10.98 -11.62 16.69
N ILE A 288 10.52 -10.51 17.26
CA ILE A 288 10.44 -9.17 16.67
C ILE A 288 11.24 -8.21 17.55
N VAL A 289 12.13 -7.41 16.97
CA VAL A 289 12.95 -6.45 17.74
C VAL A 289 12.24 -5.09 17.80
N ASN A 290 12.09 -4.53 19.01
CA ASN A 290 11.75 -3.13 19.20
C ASN A 290 13.00 -2.29 18.91
N PRO A 291 12.99 -1.38 17.93
CA PRO A 291 14.17 -0.61 17.56
C PRO A 291 14.52 0.51 18.54
N ALA A 292 13.60 0.89 19.43
CA ALA A 292 13.82 2.00 20.38
C ALA A 292 14.74 1.59 21.55
N ASN A 293 14.56 0.38 22.09
CA ASN A 293 15.40 -0.17 23.16
C ASN A 293 16.31 -1.34 22.71
N GLY A 294 16.08 -1.90 21.52
CA GLY A 294 16.86 -3.00 20.95
C GLY A 294 16.45 -4.40 21.44
N HIS A 295 15.46 -4.51 22.31
CA HIS A 295 15.00 -5.77 22.89
C HIS A 295 14.19 -6.59 21.87
N ALA A 296 14.19 -7.91 22.01
CA ALA A 296 13.46 -8.84 21.15
C ALA A 296 12.26 -9.42 21.89
N TYR A 297 11.09 -9.43 21.24
CA TYR A 297 9.80 -9.83 21.81
C TYR A 297 9.16 -10.96 20.99
N LYS A 298 8.37 -11.83 21.62
CA LYS A 298 7.68 -12.94 20.94
C LYS A 298 6.39 -13.32 21.65
N LYS A 299 5.25 -13.28 20.96
CA LYS A 299 3.99 -13.81 21.51
C LYS A 299 3.93 -15.34 21.38
N ILE A 300 3.64 -16.01 22.49
CA ILE A 300 3.51 -17.48 22.61
C ILE A 300 2.09 -17.89 23.03
N PHE A 301 1.81 -19.19 22.96
CA PHE A 301 0.65 -19.83 23.59
C PHE A 301 1.10 -20.52 24.87
N CYS A 302 0.31 -20.42 25.93
CA CYS A 302 0.57 -21.09 27.20
C CYS A 302 -0.72 -21.64 27.83
N LEU A 303 -0.59 -22.58 28.76
CA LEU A 303 -1.70 -23.13 29.55
C LEU A 303 -2.04 -22.23 30.75
N ASP A 304 -1.01 -21.73 31.41
CA ASP A 304 -0.98 -20.99 32.68
C ASP A 304 0.31 -20.10 32.72
N PRO A 305 0.50 -19.23 33.75
CA PRO A 305 1.73 -18.45 33.89
C PRO A 305 2.99 -19.32 34.03
N GLU A 306 2.90 -20.44 34.73
CA GLU A 306 4.03 -21.32 35.01
C GLU A 306 4.58 -21.97 33.73
N ASP A 307 3.71 -22.43 32.82
CA ASP A 307 4.07 -22.84 31.46
C ASP A 307 4.66 -21.67 30.64
N ALA A 308 4.11 -20.47 30.76
CA ALA A 308 4.64 -19.30 30.06
C ALA A 308 6.07 -18.94 30.52
N ILE A 309 6.34 -19.00 31.84
CA ILE A 309 7.66 -18.79 32.45
C ILE A 309 8.62 -19.92 32.08
N ALA A 310 8.15 -21.17 32.03
CA ALA A 310 8.95 -22.32 31.58
C ALA A 310 9.36 -22.18 30.10
N GLN A 311 8.43 -21.82 29.21
CA GLN A 311 8.71 -21.56 27.79
C GLN A 311 9.68 -20.37 27.62
N ALA A 312 9.50 -19.29 28.38
CA ALA A 312 10.43 -18.16 28.41
C ALA A 312 11.87 -18.61 28.75
N THR A 313 11.99 -19.39 29.83
CA THR A 313 13.27 -19.94 30.31
C THR A 313 13.94 -20.84 29.28
N ILE A 314 13.17 -21.68 28.58
CA ILE A 314 13.65 -22.57 27.51
C ILE A 314 14.22 -21.78 26.33
N GLU A 315 13.64 -20.62 25.98
CA GLU A 315 14.15 -19.76 24.91
C GLU A 315 15.23 -18.77 25.36
N GLY A 316 15.67 -18.80 26.62
CA GLY A 316 16.63 -17.83 27.16
C GLY A 316 16.06 -16.41 27.18
N ALA A 317 14.81 -16.30 27.63
CA ALA A 317 14.01 -15.09 27.66
C ALA A 317 13.17 -15.04 28.96
N TYR A 318 12.43 -13.95 29.12
CA TYR A 318 11.50 -13.73 30.22
C TYR A 318 10.10 -13.42 29.66
N LEU A 319 9.10 -13.26 30.53
CA LEU A 319 7.90 -12.50 30.16
C LEU A 319 8.24 -11.02 29.91
N VAL A 320 7.37 -10.28 29.24
CA VAL A 320 7.60 -8.85 28.93
C VAL A 320 7.46 -7.94 30.15
N ALA A 321 8.46 -7.08 30.37
CA ALA A 321 8.34 -5.86 31.18
C ALA A 321 7.93 -4.68 30.28
N ILE A 322 7.27 -3.67 30.85
CA ILE A 322 6.77 -2.51 30.08
C ILE A 322 7.20 -1.24 30.82
N ASN A 323 8.24 -0.60 30.30
CA ASN A 323 9.04 0.39 31.01
C ASN A 323 8.61 1.83 30.73
N ASP A 324 7.95 2.07 29.60
CA ASP A 324 7.40 3.35 29.17
C ASP A 324 6.17 3.24 28.24
N GLU A 325 5.57 4.39 27.94
CA GLU A 325 4.37 4.52 27.10
C GLU A 325 4.61 4.15 25.63
N ALA A 326 5.82 4.38 25.10
CA ALA A 326 6.14 4.06 23.72
C ALA A 326 6.30 2.55 23.52
N GLU A 327 6.89 1.84 24.50
CA GLU A 327 6.90 0.38 24.56
C GLU A 327 5.47 -0.19 24.67
N GLN A 328 4.64 0.36 25.56
CA GLN A 328 3.23 -0.04 25.68
C GLN A 328 2.46 0.15 24.36
N TYR A 329 2.59 1.31 23.72
CA TYR A 329 1.96 1.60 22.44
C TYR A 329 2.45 0.65 21.35
N TRP A 330 3.77 0.44 21.24
CA TRP A 330 4.40 -0.44 20.23
C TRP A 330 3.94 -1.88 20.37
N LEU A 331 3.89 -2.42 21.59
CA LEU A 331 3.32 -3.75 21.87
C LEU A 331 1.85 -3.83 21.41
N GLY A 332 1.09 -2.74 21.57
CA GLY A 332 -0.30 -2.59 21.10
C GLY A 332 -0.46 -2.68 19.59
N GLN A 333 0.54 -2.23 18.82
CA GLN A 333 0.49 -2.30 17.35
C GLN A 333 1.02 -3.63 16.79
N VAL A 334 1.98 -4.25 17.47
CA VAL A 334 2.64 -5.48 17.01
C VAL A 334 1.87 -6.75 17.43
N PHE A 335 1.16 -6.73 18.57
CA PHE A 335 0.48 -7.90 19.12
C PHE A 335 -0.95 -7.59 19.56
N THR A 336 -1.87 -8.57 19.42
CA THR A 336 -3.22 -8.47 19.99
C THR A 336 -3.14 -8.54 21.53
N LEU A 337 -3.19 -7.40 22.21
CA LEU A 337 -3.02 -7.29 23.67
C LEU A 337 -4.31 -7.61 24.46
N HIS A 338 -4.83 -8.82 24.29
CA HIS A 338 -6.03 -9.30 24.98
C HIS A 338 -5.80 -10.71 25.52
N HIS A 339 -6.10 -10.92 26.81
CA HIS A 339 -5.83 -12.17 27.54
C HIS A 339 -4.38 -12.66 27.32
N THR A 340 -3.42 -11.78 27.63
CA THR A 340 -1.99 -11.98 27.41
C THR A 340 -1.19 -11.66 28.69
N PHE A 341 -0.47 -12.64 29.27
CA PHE A 341 0.36 -12.43 30.47
C PHE A 341 1.57 -11.51 30.24
N ILE A 342 1.94 -10.74 31.27
CA ILE A 342 3.15 -9.90 31.36
C ILE A 342 3.96 -10.21 32.64
N ARG A 343 5.15 -9.61 32.80
CA ARG A 343 6.15 -9.97 33.84
C ARG A 343 5.95 -9.32 35.22
N LEU A 344 4.73 -8.90 35.56
CA LEU A 344 4.47 -8.13 36.77
C LEU A 344 3.86 -9.01 37.87
N ASN A 345 4.47 -8.96 39.06
CA ASN A 345 4.07 -9.70 40.24
C ASN A 345 3.81 -8.75 41.42
N ASN A 346 2.87 -9.13 42.26
CA ASN A 346 2.66 -8.50 43.56
C ASN A 346 3.70 -9.04 44.57
N ILE A 347 4.16 -8.20 45.49
CA ILE A 347 5.01 -8.58 46.62
C ILE A 347 4.53 -7.81 47.85
N GLU A 348 4.00 -8.51 48.85
CA GLU A 348 3.76 -7.90 50.17
C GLU A 348 5.09 -7.45 50.79
N LYS A 349 5.21 -6.15 51.07
CA LYS A 349 6.34 -5.60 51.80
C LYS A 349 5.90 -4.57 52.82
N GLU A 350 6.27 -4.81 54.08
CA GLU A 350 5.99 -3.91 55.21
C GLU A 350 4.48 -3.61 55.43
N GLY A 351 3.60 -4.50 54.94
CA GLY A 351 2.14 -4.33 55.01
C GLY A 351 1.55 -3.47 53.89
N GLN A 352 2.29 -3.30 52.79
CA GLN A 352 1.82 -2.66 51.56
C GLN A 352 2.12 -3.56 50.37
N GLU A 353 1.22 -3.56 49.39
CA GLU A 353 1.44 -4.22 48.10
C GLU A 353 2.46 -3.43 47.28
N GLN A 354 3.48 -4.11 46.76
CA GLN A 354 4.50 -3.50 45.93
C GLN A 354 4.68 -4.32 44.65
N TRP A 355 4.13 -3.79 43.56
CA TRP A 355 4.36 -4.33 42.22
C TRP A 355 5.84 -4.23 41.86
N GLN A 356 6.43 -5.35 41.43
CA GLN A 356 7.81 -5.42 40.98
C GLN A 356 7.90 -6.26 39.70
N TRP A 357 8.78 -5.87 38.78
CA TRP A 357 9.13 -6.75 37.67
C TRP A 357 9.87 -7.97 38.22
N HIS A 358 9.61 -9.15 37.66
CA HIS A 358 10.28 -10.43 38.01
C HIS A 358 11.82 -10.42 37.76
N SER A 359 12.43 -9.28 37.38
CA SER A 359 13.87 -9.01 37.34
C SER A 359 14.43 -8.41 38.64
N GLY A 360 13.57 -7.90 39.52
CA GLY A 360 13.94 -7.07 40.66
C GLY A 360 13.95 -5.56 40.37
N GLU A 361 13.60 -5.15 39.16
CA GLU A 361 13.56 -3.72 38.78
C GLU A 361 12.28 -3.03 39.27
N PRO A 362 12.35 -1.75 39.66
CA PRO A 362 11.19 -0.99 40.11
C PRO A 362 10.26 -0.67 38.95
N VAL A 363 8.96 -0.64 39.22
CA VAL A 363 7.94 -0.24 38.24
C VAL A 363 7.96 1.28 38.07
N THR A 364 8.44 1.74 36.92
CA THR A 364 8.54 3.18 36.58
C THR A 364 7.39 3.69 35.71
N TYR A 365 6.62 2.79 35.11
CA TYR A 365 5.48 3.07 34.25
C TYR A 365 4.35 2.09 34.59
N THR A 366 3.10 2.53 34.45
CA THR A 366 1.91 1.69 34.62
C THR A 366 0.82 2.09 33.62
N ASN A 367 0.02 1.11 33.17
CA ASN A 367 -1.13 1.34 32.28
C ASN A 367 -2.36 0.54 32.74
N TRP A 368 -2.67 0.64 34.04
CA TRP A 368 -3.79 -0.07 34.66
C TRP A 368 -5.14 0.24 34.01
N ASN A 369 -6.02 -0.76 34.01
CA ASN A 369 -7.42 -0.62 33.64
C ASN A 369 -8.19 0.18 34.71
N ALA A 370 -9.40 0.65 34.38
CA ALA A 370 -10.18 1.46 35.31
C ALA A 370 -10.57 0.65 36.56
N ASN A 371 -10.15 1.16 37.73
CA ASN A 371 -10.26 0.56 39.06
C ASN A 371 -9.21 -0.52 39.42
N GLU A 372 -8.21 -0.77 38.56
CA GLU A 372 -7.08 -1.67 38.88
C GLU A 372 -5.84 -0.89 39.36
N PRO A 373 -4.91 -1.48 40.14
CA PRO A 373 -5.01 -2.82 40.74
C PRO A 373 -6.12 -2.88 41.78
N GLY A 374 -6.87 -3.98 41.78
CA GLY A 374 -8.19 -4.07 42.40
C GLY A 374 -8.28 -5.17 43.46
N ASP A 375 -8.42 -4.78 44.73
CA ASP A 375 -8.56 -5.70 45.87
C ASP A 375 -9.83 -6.57 45.73
N SER A 376 -9.61 -7.75 45.16
CA SER A 376 -10.59 -8.79 44.87
C SER A 376 -10.58 -9.76 46.05
N ASP A 377 -11.67 -9.79 46.85
CA ASP A 377 -11.90 -10.61 48.06
C ASP A 377 -11.84 -12.16 47.83
N LYS A 378 -10.87 -12.69 47.08
CA LYS A 378 -10.91 -14.04 46.48
C LYS A 378 -9.59 -14.82 46.50
N GLY A 379 -8.45 -14.17 46.72
CA GLY A 379 -7.16 -14.86 46.79
C GLY A 379 -5.96 -13.91 46.74
N VAL A 380 -4.78 -14.47 46.50
CA VAL A 380 -3.59 -13.69 46.16
C VAL A 380 -3.62 -13.44 44.65
N GLU A 381 -3.68 -12.18 44.25
CA GLU A 381 -3.71 -11.73 42.85
C GLU A 381 -2.23 -11.59 42.36
N ASP A 382 -1.54 -12.73 42.23
CA ASP A 382 -0.07 -12.80 42.02
C ASP A 382 0.43 -12.33 40.62
N TYR A 383 -0.47 -12.20 39.63
CA TYR A 383 -0.12 -12.12 38.20
C TYR A 383 -0.90 -11.05 37.45
N VAL A 384 -0.31 -10.47 36.39
CA VAL A 384 -0.95 -9.42 35.57
C VAL A 384 -1.08 -9.81 34.10
N ILE A 385 -2.19 -9.42 33.47
CA ILE A 385 -2.46 -9.55 32.05
C ILE A 385 -2.72 -8.21 31.36
N LEU A 386 -2.54 -8.21 30.04
CA LEU A 386 -3.06 -7.20 29.14
C LEU A 386 -4.48 -7.58 28.66
N LEU A 387 -5.43 -6.69 28.92
CA LEU A 387 -6.84 -6.82 28.53
C LEU A 387 -7.27 -5.61 27.68
N GLY A 388 -7.14 -5.74 26.36
CA GLY A 388 -7.44 -4.64 25.43
C GLY A 388 -6.37 -3.55 25.36
N GLY A 389 -5.16 -3.83 25.87
CA GLY A 389 -4.04 -2.88 25.94
C GLY A 389 -3.78 -2.29 27.32
N GLN A 390 -4.74 -2.35 28.25
CA GLN A 390 -4.57 -1.95 29.65
C GLN A 390 -4.26 -3.16 30.54
N TRP A 391 -3.66 -2.90 31.71
CA TRP A 391 -3.20 -3.92 32.66
C TRP A 391 -4.30 -4.27 33.65
N MET A 392 -4.40 -5.54 34.00
CA MET A 392 -5.34 -6.07 34.99
C MET A 392 -4.69 -7.25 35.71
N ASP A 393 -4.62 -7.16 37.02
CA ASP A 393 -4.24 -8.22 37.94
C ASP A 393 -5.30 -9.34 37.98
N ILE A 394 -4.85 -10.59 38.09
CA ILE A 394 -5.71 -11.78 38.08
C ILE A 394 -5.18 -12.95 38.93
N GLY A 395 -6.00 -13.38 39.88
CA GLY A 395 -5.82 -14.60 40.66
C GLY A 395 -6.52 -15.83 40.06
N PRO A 396 -6.20 -17.06 40.52
CA PRO A 396 -6.83 -18.30 40.05
C PRO A 396 -8.36 -18.40 40.23
N GLY A 397 -8.94 -17.51 41.05
CA GLY A 397 -10.39 -17.40 41.25
C GLY A 397 -11.13 -16.75 40.09
N ASP A 398 -10.45 -15.97 39.25
CA ASP A 398 -11.08 -15.14 38.23
C ASP A 398 -11.40 -15.88 36.91
N ILE A 399 -12.26 -15.29 36.07
CA ILE A 399 -12.61 -15.81 34.75
C ILE A 399 -11.53 -15.55 33.70
N HIS A 400 -10.82 -14.42 33.75
CA HIS A 400 -9.77 -14.05 32.82
C HIS A 400 -8.52 -14.93 32.99
N TRP A 401 -8.24 -15.43 34.20
CA TRP A 401 -7.29 -16.55 34.43
C TRP A 401 -7.60 -17.77 33.56
N ARG A 402 -8.89 -18.11 33.43
CA ARG A 402 -9.34 -19.28 32.65
C ARG A 402 -9.36 -19.03 31.14
N LEU A 403 -9.30 -17.76 30.71
CA LEU A 403 -9.29 -17.35 29.31
C LEU A 403 -7.87 -17.02 28.79
N THR A 404 -6.94 -16.66 29.68
CA THR A 404 -5.57 -16.24 29.32
C THR A 404 -4.72 -17.44 28.94
N ARG A 405 -4.46 -17.55 27.63
CA ARG A 405 -3.68 -18.65 27.01
C ARG A 405 -2.57 -18.14 26.09
N THR A 406 -2.15 -16.90 26.29
CA THR A 406 -1.01 -16.32 25.59
C THR A 406 -0.17 -15.47 26.54
N ALA A 407 1.09 -15.28 26.18
CA ALA A 407 2.02 -14.41 26.87
C ALA A 407 2.95 -13.76 25.84
N ILE A 408 3.52 -12.61 26.17
CA ILE A 408 4.60 -12.02 25.36
C ILE A 408 5.92 -12.26 26.12
N LEU A 409 6.87 -12.87 25.41
CA LEU A 409 8.24 -13.05 25.85
C LEU A 409 9.10 -11.85 25.46
N GLU A 410 10.18 -11.61 26.20
CA GLU A 410 11.15 -10.53 25.99
C GLU A 410 12.59 -11.00 26.31
N ARG A 411 13.59 -10.46 25.61
CA ARG A 411 15.00 -10.45 26.03
C ARG A 411 15.81 -9.32 25.39
N GLU A 412 16.87 -8.88 26.06
CA GLU A 412 17.79 -7.82 25.60
C GLU A 412 18.35 -7.97 24.17
N LYS A 413 18.47 -9.21 23.67
CA LYS A 413 19.25 -9.53 22.45
C LYS A 413 18.47 -10.45 21.50
N PRO A 414 18.48 -10.18 20.18
CA PRO A 414 17.91 -11.10 19.19
C PRO A 414 18.62 -12.46 19.21
N PRO A 415 17.97 -13.54 18.71
CA PRO A 415 18.61 -14.85 18.66
C PRO A 415 19.83 -14.80 17.73
N VAL A 416 20.99 -15.25 18.23
CA VAL A 416 22.15 -15.52 17.37
C VAL A 416 21.80 -16.73 16.51
N GLU A 417 21.87 -16.57 15.18
CA GLU A 417 21.67 -17.68 14.25
C GLU A 417 22.74 -18.78 14.47
N LYS A 418 22.33 -20.04 14.33
CA LYS A 418 23.16 -21.24 14.44
C LYS A 418 23.16 -22.01 13.12
#